data_AF-A0A950SWC5-F1
#
_entry.id   AF-A0A950SWC5-F1
#
_cell.length_a   1.000
_cell.length_b   1.000
_cell.length_c   1.000
_cell.angle_alpha   90.00
_cell.angle_beta   90.00
_cell.angle_gamma   90.00
#
_symmetry.space_group_name_H-M   'P 1'
#
loop_
_entity.id
_entity.type
_entity.pdbx_description
1 polymer ?
#
loop_
_entity_poly.entity_id
_entity_poly.type
_entity_poly.pdbx_seq_one_letter_code
_entity_poly.pdbx_strand_id
1 'polypeptide(L)'
;LAYMTFPAQHRTKLHSTNPLERLNKEVKRRADVVGILPNEASITRLIGAVLLEQNDEWLLQHRYMQIEGMAELTPPLIDADPAQLPPMAA
;
A
#
# COMPACT_ATOMS: atom_id res chain seq x y z
N LEU A 1 -0.15 11.75 -18.45
CA LEU A 1 -0.26 11.70 -16.96
C LEU A 1 0.75 10.69 -16.44
N ALA A 2 1.34 10.90 -15.25
CA ALA A 2 2.44 10.09 -14.73
C ALA A 2 2.14 8.57 -14.66
N TYR A 3 0.93 8.15 -14.30
CA TYR A 3 0.58 6.72 -14.18
C TYR A 3 0.65 5.91 -15.50
N MET A 4 0.68 6.58 -16.66
CA MET A 4 0.75 5.90 -17.96
C MET A 4 2.11 5.26 -18.23
N THR A 5 3.15 5.61 -17.47
CA THR A 5 4.48 4.98 -17.52
C THR A 5 4.48 3.59 -16.91
N PHE A 6 3.44 3.21 -16.15
CA PHE A 6 3.31 1.88 -15.58
C PHE A 6 2.75 0.87 -16.61
N PRO A 7 3.03 -0.43 -16.42
CA PRO A 7 2.47 -1.52 -17.22
C PRO A 7 0.95 -1.39 -17.37
N ALA A 8 0.43 -1.73 -18.55
CA ALA A 8 -0.99 -1.55 -18.87
C ALA A 8 -1.91 -2.23 -17.84
N GLN A 9 -1.49 -3.38 -17.30
CA GLN A 9 -2.22 -4.12 -16.26
C GLN A 9 -2.40 -3.35 -14.93
N HIS A 10 -1.56 -2.36 -14.62
CA HIS A 10 -1.64 -1.57 -13.39
C HIS A 10 -2.34 -0.22 -13.57
N ARG A 11 -2.43 0.29 -14.81
CA ARG A 11 -2.95 1.63 -15.08
C ARG A 11 -4.37 1.85 -14.55
N THR A 12 -5.27 0.89 -14.75
CA THR A 12 -6.65 0.97 -14.25
C THR A 12 -6.72 1.04 -12.73
N LYS A 13 -5.82 0.32 -12.03
CA LYS A 13 -5.75 0.33 -10.57
C LYS A 13 -5.16 1.65 -10.06
N LEU A 14 -4.10 2.15 -10.70
CA LEU A 14 -3.45 3.41 -10.35
C LEU A 14 -4.31 4.65 -10.62
N HIS A 15 -5.18 4.59 -11.62
CA HIS A 15 -6.11 5.68 -11.92
C HIS A 15 -7.31 5.71 -10.96
N SER A 16 -7.63 4.59 -10.29
CA SER A 16 -8.82 4.49 -9.45
C SER A 16 -8.56 5.02 -8.04
N THR A 17 -9.48 5.84 -7.52
CA THR A 17 -9.52 6.28 -6.12
C THR A 17 -10.32 5.34 -5.21
N ASN A 18 -10.98 4.33 -5.78
CA ASN A 18 -11.88 3.44 -5.04
C ASN A 18 -11.23 2.72 -3.83
N PRO A 19 -9.97 2.23 -3.91
CA PRO A 19 -9.32 1.63 -2.72
C PRO A 19 -9.16 2.63 -1.57
N LEU A 20 -8.79 3.88 -1.90
CA LEU A 20 -8.63 4.95 -0.91
C LEU A 20 -9.98 5.37 -0.32
N GLU A 21 -11.02 5.48 -1.16
CA GLU A 21 -12.38 5.80 -0.71
C GLU A 21 -12.95 4.72 0.22
N ARG A 22 -12.75 3.43 -0.11
CA ARG A 22 -13.11 2.30 0.75
C ARG A 22 -12.39 2.36 2.10
N LEU A 23 -11.07 2.58 2.08
CA LEU A 23 -10.27 2.66 3.29
C LEU A 23 -10.69 3.83 4.18
N ASN A 24 -10.89 5.01 3.59
CA ASN A 24 -11.38 6.19 4.32
C ASN A 24 -12.78 5.97 4.91
N LYS A 25 -13.66 5.27 4.18
CA LYS A 25 -14.98 4.90 4.68
C LYS A 25 -14.89 3.98 5.90
N GLU A 26 -13.96 3.03 5.89
CA GLU A 26 -13.75 2.11 7.01
C GLU A 26 -13.14 2.81 8.24
N VAL A 27 -12.14 3.67 8.03
CA VAL A 27 -11.60 4.52 9.10
C VAL A 27 -12.71 5.35 9.74
N LYS A 28 -13.54 6.01 8.92
CA LYS A 28 -14.68 6.80 9.42
C LYS A 28 -15.67 5.92 10.19
N ARG A 29 -16.07 4.77 9.65
CA ARG A 29 -17.01 3.84 10.29
C ARG A 29 -16.54 3.41 11.69
N ARG A 30 -15.24 3.12 11.86
CA ARG A 30 -14.70 2.71 13.17
C ARG A 30 -14.50 3.89 14.12
N ALA A 31 -14.14 5.06 13.61
CA ALA A 31 -14.07 6.28 14.41
C ALA A 31 -15.46 6.69 14.94
N ASP A 32 -16.51 6.54 14.12
CA ASP A 32 -17.90 6.87 14.47
C ASP A 32 -18.42 6.03 15.66
N VAL A 33 -17.90 4.81 15.87
CA VAL A 33 -18.24 3.97 17.05
C VAL A 33 -17.68 4.55 18.34
N VAL A 34 -16.50 5.16 18.29
CA VAL A 34 -15.85 5.78 19.46
C VAL A 34 -16.43 7.18 19.71
N GLY A 35 -16.77 7.90 18.64
CA GLY A 35 -17.29 9.26 18.70
C GLY A 35 -16.19 10.27 19.04
N ILE A 36 -15.91 10.47 20.34
CA ILE A 36 -14.92 11.43 20.84
C ILE A 36 -13.67 10.70 21.30
N LEU A 37 -12.50 11.07 20.76
CA LEU A 37 -11.22 10.50 21.15
C LEU A 37 -10.53 11.34 22.24
N PRO A 38 -9.84 10.71 23.21
CA PRO A 38 -9.26 11.40 24.36
C PRO A 38 -7.96 12.15 24.06
N ASN A 39 -7.25 11.81 22.98
CA ASN A 39 -6.03 12.48 22.51
C ASN A 39 -5.67 12.03 21.08
N GLU A 40 -4.73 12.73 20.46
CA GLU A 40 -4.22 12.43 19.12
C GLU A 40 -3.61 11.03 19.01
N ALA A 41 -2.83 10.59 20.00
CA ALA A 41 -2.24 9.25 20.00
C ALA A 41 -3.29 8.12 19.95
N SER A 42 -4.52 8.38 20.39
CA SER A 42 -5.62 7.41 20.33
C SER A 42 -6.18 7.26 18.92
N ILE A 43 -6.32 8.36 18.17
CA ILE A 43 -6.78 8.28 16.77
C ILE A 43 -5.69 7.69 15.87
N THR A 44 -4.42 8.02 16.11
CA THR A 44 -3.30 7.42 15.36
C THR A 44 -3.27 5.90 15.52
N ARG A 45 -3.52 5.38 16.74
CA ARG A 45 -3.60 3.93 16.98
C ARG A 45 -4.78 3.28 16.26
N LEU A 46 -5.95 3.91 16.27
CA LEU A 46 -7.13 3.41 15.56
C LEU A 46 -6.87 3.34 14.04
N ILE A 47 -6.41 4.44 13.46
CA ILE A 47 -6.10 4.50 12.03
C ILE A 47 -5.01 3.49 11.70
N GLY A 48 -3.93 3.44 12.48
CA GLY A 48 -2.84 2.49 12.30
C GLY A 48 -3.32 1.03 12.32
N ALA A 49 -4.20 0.66 13.24
CA ALA A 49 -4.78 -0.69 13.28
C ALA A 49 -5.59 -1.01 12.01
N VAL A 50 -6.42 -0.08 11.53
CA VAL A 50 -7.18 -0.27 10.28
C VAL A 50 -6.27 -0.42 9.07
N LEU A 51 -5.19 0.37 9.00
CA LEU A 51 -4.21 0.29 7.93
C LEU A 51 -3.46 -1.05 7.94
N LEU A 52 -3.09 -1.56 9.12
CA LEU A 52 -2.44 -2.86 9.26
C LEU A 52 -3.37 -3.98 8.79
N GLU A 53 -4.62 -3.98 9.21
CA GLU A 53 -5.60 -4.97 8.75
C GLU A 53 -5.79 -4.93 7.22
N GLN A 54 -5.89 -3.72 6.64
CA GLN A 54 -6.02 -3.59 5.19
C GLN A 54 -4.78 -4.06 4.44
N ASN A 55 -3.59 -3.79 4.99
CA ASN A 55 -2.33 -4.26 4.44
C ASN A 55 -2.24 -5.80 4.44
N ASP A 56 -2.63 -6.43 5.56
CA ASP A 56 -2.65 -7.88 5.66
C ASP A 56 -3.63 -8.51 4.66
N GLU A 57 -4.81 -7.91 4.48
CA GLU A 57 -5.76 -8.34 3.45
C GLU A 57 -5.14 -8.26 2.05
N TRP A 58 -4.47 -7.16 1.71
CA TRP A 58 -3.83 -7.00 0.40
C TRP A 58 -2.67 -7.97 0.16
N LEU A 59 -1.98 -8.40 1.23
CA LEU A 59 -0.91 -9.38 1.13
C LEU A 59 -1.44 -10.81 0.99
N LEU A 60 -2.54 -11.15 1.68
CA LEU A 60 -3.04 -12.53 1.79
C LEU A 60 -4.10 -12.89 0.72
N GLN A 61 -4.99 -11.98 0.35
CA GLN A 61 -6.20 -12.26 -0.44
C GLN A 61 -6.05 -11.94 -1.95
N HIS A 62 -4.87 -12.20 -2.53
CA HIS A 62 -4.43 -11.79 -3.88
C HIS A 62 -3.89 -10.36 -3.93
N ARG A 63 -2.56 -10.25 -4.04
CA ARG A 63 -1.82 -8.99 -4.18
C ARG A 63 -2.58 -7.98 -5.06
N TYR A 64 -3.00 -6.87 -4.44
CA TYR A 64 -3.75 -5.84 -5.13
C TYR A 64 -2.99 -5.34 -6.38
N MET A 65 -1.67 -5.26 -6.32
CA MET A 65 -0.78 -5.12 -7.48
C MET A 65 0.17 -6.32 -7.55
N GLN A 66 0.10 -7.04 -8.67
CA GLN A 66 0.99 -8.17 -8.95
C GLN A 66 2.41 -7.67 -9.21
N ILE A 67 3.41 -8.39 -8.67
CA ILE A 67 4.82 -8.01 -8.79
C ILE A 67 5.32 -8.30 -10.21
N GLU A 68 4.73 -9.31 -10.85
CA GLU A 68 5.13 -9.84 -12.15
C GLU A 68 5.04 -8.79 -13.26
N GLY A 69 4.05 -7.90 -13.26
CA GLY A 69 4.05 -6.81 -14.27
C GLY A 69 4.93 -5.65 -13.89
N MET A 70 5.26 -5.46 -12.61
CA MET A 70 6.27 -4.46 -12.23
C MET A 70 7.69 -4.87 -12.68
N ALA A 71 7.89 -6.13 -13.10
CA ALA A 71 9.15 -6.58 -13.70
C ALA A 71 9.51 -5.79 -14.97
N GLU A 72 8.52 -5.32 -15.74
CA GLU A 72 8.77 -4.46 -16.93
C GLU A 72 9.41 -3.11 -16.57
N LEU A 73 9.24 -2.65 -15.32
CA LEU A 73 9.81 -1.40 -14.82
C LEU A 73 11.16 -1.60 -14.13
N THR A 74 11.55 -2.85 -13.85
CA THR A 74 12.83 -3.16 -13.23
C THR A 74 13.86 -3.21 -14.36
N PRO A 75 14.76 -2.21 -14.48
CA PRO A 75 15.88 -2.36 -15.38
C PRO A 75 16.63 -3.64 -15.00
N PRO A 76 17.15 -4.42 -15.96
CA PRO A 76 18.03 -5.54 -15.61
C PRO A 76 19.11 -4.98 -14.69
N LEU A 77 19.47 -5.75 -13.64
CA LEU A 77 20.61 -5.48 -12.76
C LEU A 77 21.90 -5.53 -13.60
N ILE A 78 22.08 -4.54 -14.46
CA ILE A 78 23.30 -4.24 -15.18
C ILE A 78 23.89 -3.13 -14.31
N ASP A 79 24.90 -3.48 -13.52
CA ASP A 79 25.72 -2.61 -12.67
C ASP A 79 25.34 -2.48 -11.18
N ALA A 80 24.67 -3.46 -10.57
CA ALA A 80 24.76 -3.59 -9.12
C ALA A 80 26.10 -4.28 -8.77
N ASP A 81 27.12 -3.49 -8.42
CA ASP A 81 28.29 -3.99 -7.72
C ASP A 81 27.80 -4.73 -6.45
N PRO A 82 28.05 -6.05 -6.32
CA PRO A 82 27.61 -6.84 -5.17
C PRO A 82 28.05 -6.28 -3.81
N ALA A 83 29.03 -5.36 -3.79
CA ALA A 83 29.50 -4.68 -2.59
C ALA A 83 28.54 -3.62 -2.01
N GLN A 84 27.47 -3.23 -2.73
CA GLN A 84 26.56 -2.15 -2.30
C GLN A 84 25.22 -2.63 -1.70
N LEU A 85 24.97 -3.93 -1.65
CA LEU A 85 23.78 -4.46 -0.98
C LEU A 85 23.98 -4.39 0.53
N PRO A 86 23.15 -3.65 1.30
CA PRO A 86 23.19 -3.75 2.76
C PRO A 86 22.91 -5.21 3.14
N PRO A 87 23.68 -5.80 4.08
CA PRO A 87 23.46 -7.18 4.47
C PRO A 87 22.02 -7.31 4.97
N MET A 88 21.27 -8.22 4.36
CA MET A 88 19.94 -8.58 4.85
C MET A 88 20.08 -8.95 6.33
N ALA A 89 19.48 -8.13 7.20
CA ALA A 89 19.36 -8.46 8.61
C ALA A 89 18.56 -9.76 8.74
N ALA A 90 19.15 -10.73 9.44
CA ALA A 90 18.54 -12.00 9.81
C ALA A 90 17.41 -11.81 10.83
#